data_AF-A0A2C5VI59-F1
#
_entry.id   AF-A0A2C5VI59-F1
#
_cell.length_a   1.000
_cell.length_b   1.000
_cell.length_c   1.000
_cell.angle_alpha   90.00
_cell.angle_beta   90.00
_cell.angle_gamma   90.00
#
_symmetry.space_group_name_H-M   'P 1'
#
loop_
_entity.id
_entity.type
_entity.pdbx_description
1 polymer ?
#
loop_
_entity_poly.entity_id
_entity_poly.type
_entity_poly.pdbx_seq_one_letter_code
_entity_poly.pdbx_strand_id
1 'polypeptide(L)'
;MANNHYIKRLVACAVQFDKDFHKMEGGIPALDNITELILYIGQTMEISNKAEDELDDIDTKCLMYRDVCNKPDTPDSKRRDLFQDAAIDFIATCRTHDILDI
;
A
#
# COMPACT_ATOMS: atom_id res chain seq x y z
N MET A 1 23.04 -2.65 9.33
CA MET A 1 22.52 -1.26 9.46
C MET A 1 21.35 -0.98 8.52
N ALA A 2 21.37 -1.48 7.27
CA ALA A 2 20.26 -1.32 6.31
C ALA A 2 18.90 -1.83 6.84
N ASN A 3 18.88 -3.00 7.50
CA ASN A 3 17.63 -3.61 7.97
C ASN A 3 16.89 -2.74 9.02
N ASN A 4 17.61 -2.07 9.94
CA ASN A 4 16.99 -1.18 10.93
C ASN A 4 16.42 0.10 10.30
N HIS A 5 17.01 0.57 9.19
CA HIS A 5 16.43 1.68 8.44
C HIS A 5 15.10 1.28 7.79
N TYR A 6 15.08 0.14 7.09
CA TYR A 6 13.86 -0.33 6.42
C TYR A 6 12.75 -0.69 7.39
N ILE A 7 13.04 -1.32 8.54
CA ILE A 7 12.03 -1.60 9.58
C ILE A 7 11.41 -0.30 10.11
N LYS A 8 12.21 0.75 10.36
CA LYS A 8 11.66 2.04 10.80
C LYS A 8 10.75 2.68 9.75
N ARG A 9 11.10 2.52 8.47
CA ARG A 9 10.29 3.04 7.36
C ARG A 9 9.01 2.23 7.21
N LEU A 10 9.08 0.90 7.27
CA LEU A 10 7.92 0.01 7.30
C LEU A 10 6.92 0.43 8.38
N VAL A 11 7.38 0.59 9.62
CA VAL A 11 6.51 1.00 10.75
C VAL A 11 5.90 2.38 10.50
N ALA A 12 6.68 3.33 9.98
CA ALA A 12 6.18 4.68 9.68
C ALA A 12 5.08 4.64 8.60
N CYS A 13 5.29 3.88 7.52
CA CYS A 13 4.31 3.71 6.44
C CYS A 13 3.06 2.97 6.92
N ALA A 14 3.20 1.96 7.77
CA ALA A 14 2.06 1.23 8.35
C ALA A 14 1.19 2.15 9.23
N VAL A 15 1.82 2.98 10.07
CA VAL A 15 1.11 3.98 10.88
C VAL A 15 0.42 5.04 10.01
N GLN A 16 1.03 5.43 8.90
CA GLN A 16 0.40 6.38 7.97
C GLN A 16 -0.77 5.73 7.22
N PHE A 17 -0.61 4.48 6.77
CA PHE A 17 -1.66 3.70 6.12
C PHE A 17 -2.88 3.56 7.00
N ASP A 18 -2.70 3.21 8.28
CA ASP A 18 -3.78 3.09 9.25
C ASP A 18 -4.57 4.41 9.39
N LYS A 19 -3.87 5.55 9.46
CA LYS A 19 -4.50 6.88 9.52
C LYS A 19 -5.26 7.20 8.24
N ASP A 20 -4.66 6.96 7.08
CA ASP A 20 -5.24 7.27 5.77
C ASP A 20 -6.50 6.42 5.55
N PHE A 21 -6.44 5.14 5.92
CA PHE A 21 -7.56 4.21 5.84
C PHE A 21 -8.72 4.62 6.74
N HIS A 22 -8.46 4.90 8.03
CA HIS A 22 -9.50 5.29 8.99
C HIS A 22 -10.16 6.63 8.66
N LYS A 23 -9.40 7.59 8.14
CA LYS A 23 -9.94 8.90 7.74
C LYS A 23 -10.51 8.90 6.32
N MET A 24 -10.34 7.81 5.58
CA MET A 24 -10.60 7.74 4.15
C MET A 24 -9.90 8.86 3.38
N GLU A 25 -8.67 9.20 3.79
CA GLU A 25 -7.80 10.13 3.06
C GLU A 25 -7.23 9.37 1.86
N GLY A 26 -7.69 9.71 0.65
CA GLY A 26 -7.30 9.03 -0.59
C GLY A 26 -6.44 9.89 -1.50
N GLY A 27 -6.15 9.36 -2.68
CA GLY A 27 -5.33 10.03 -3.70
C GLY A 27 -3.89 9.55 -3.71
N ILE A 28 -3.04 10.32 -4.40
CA ILE A 28 -1.68 9.89 -4.75
C ILE A 28 -0.83 9.55 -3.52
N PRO A 29 -0.77 10.38 -2.45
CA PRO A 29 0.05 10.05 -1.29
C PRO A 29 -0.35 8.74 -0.60
N ALA A 30 -1.64 8.45 -0.52
CA ALA A 30 -2.15 7.23 0.11
C ALA A 30 -1.83 5.98 -0.74
N LEU A 31 -1.92 6.09 -2.07
CA LEU A 31 -1.50 5.04 -3.00
C LEU A 31 0.02 4.82 -2.95
N ASP A 32 0.80 5.90 -2.99
CA ASP A 32 2.26 5.83 -2.89
C ASP A 32 2.68 5.16 -1.56
N ASN A 33 1.96 5.40 -0.46
CA ASN A 33 2.24 4.74 0.82
C ASN A 33 2.00 3.21 0.79
N ILE A 34 1.05 2.70 0.00
CA ILE A 34 0.88 1.25 -0.22
C ILE A 34 2.09 0.68 -0.99
N THR A 35 2.55 1.37 -2.03
CA THR A 35 3.74 0.94 -2.80
C THR A 35 5.00 0.91 -1.91
N GLU A 36 5.15 1.90 -1.03
CA GLU A 36 6.25 1.94 -0.05
C GLU A 36 6.15 0.79 0.97
N LEU A 37 4.94 0.46 1.44
CA LEU A 37 4.73 -0.68 2.33
C LEU A 37 5.17 -1.99 1.66
N ILE A 38 4.75 -2.24 0.41
CA ILE A 38 5.13 -3.43 -0.36
C ILE A 38 6.65 -3.52 -0.49
N LEU A 39 7.30 -2.41 -0.88
CA LEU A 39 8.76 -2.34 -0.97
C LEU A 39 9.42 -2.70 0.36
N TYR A 40 8.98 -2.11 1.47
CA TYR A 40 9.62 -2.35 2.76
C TYR A 40 9.33 -3.73 3.31
N ILE A 41 8.18 -4.34 3.01
CA ILE A 41 7.91 -5.76 3.32
C ILE A 41 8.97 -6.63 2.63
N GLY A 42 9.15 -6.49 1.31
CA GLY A 42 10.14 -7.27 0.55
C GLY A 42 11.60 -7.07 1.01
N GLN A 43 11.92 -5.93 1.62
CA GLN A 43 13.25 -5.66 2.18
C GLN A 43 13.46 -6.15 3.61
N THR A 44 12.40 -6.45 4.36
CA THR A 44 12.47 -6.72 5.80
C THR A 44 11.94 -8.09 6.22
N MET A 45 11.14 -8.73 5.37
CA MET A 45 10.46 -9.99 5.66
C MET A 45 10.79 -11.01 4.58
N GLU A 46 10.92 -12.28 4.98
CA GLU A 46 10.93 -13.40 4.02
C GLU A 46 9.46 -13.75 3.72
N ILE A 47 9.02 -13.48 2.50
CA ILE A 47 7.67 -13.81 2.02
C ILE A 47 7.75 -14.92 0.96
N SER A 48 6.66 -15.64 0.78
CA SER A 48 6.59 -16.64 -0.29
C SER A 48 6.52 -15.96 -1.66
N ASN A 49 7.03 -16.62 -2.72
CA ASN A 49 6.91 -16.10 -4.09
C ASN A 49 5.46 -15.78 -4.47
N LYS A 50 4.49 -16.56 -3.97
CA LYS A 50 3.07 -16.31 -4.23
C LYS A 50 2.60 -15.00 -3.57
N ALA A 51 3.06 -14.73 -2.34
CA ALA A 51 2.75 -13.48 -1.66
C ALA A 51 3.44 -12.30 -2.34
N GLU A 52 4.67 -12.48 -2.83
CA GLU A 52 5.40 -11.47 -3.62
C GLU A 52 4.65 -11.15 -4.92
N ASP A 53 4.25 -12.17 -5.70
CA ASP A 53 3.48 -11.99 -6.94
C ASP A 53 2.16 -11.22 -6.69
N GLU A 54 1.42 -11.55 -5.62
CA GLU A 54 0.17 -10.86 -5.27
C GLU A 54 0.41 -9.41 -4.81
N LEU A 55 1.51 -9.14 -4.09
CA LEU A 55 1.88 -7.77 -3.72
C LEU A 55 2.33 -6.95 -4.94
N ASP A 56 3.04 -7.55 -5.90
CA ASP A 56 3.44 -6.90 -7.15
C ASP A 56 2.23 -6.53 -8.04
N ASP A 57 1.20 -7.38 -8.06
CA ASP A 57 -0.07 -7.08 -8.72
C ASP A 57 -0.75 -5.83 -8.08
N ILE A 58 -0.71 -5.73 -6.74
CA ILE A 58 -1.23 -4.57 -6.00
C ILE A 58 -0.38 -3.32 -6.26
N ASP A 59 0.94 -3.43 -6.30
CA ASP A 59 1.85 -2.32 -6.63
C ASP A 59 1.52 -1.77 -8.01
N THR A 60 1.39 -2.66 -9.00
CA THR A 60 1.00 -2.31 -10.37
C THR A 60 -0.37 -1.61 -10.40
N LYS A 61 -1.34 -2.12 -9.64
CA LYS A 61 -2.66 -1.50 -9.50
C LYS A 61 -2.58 -0.09 -8.91
N CYS A 62 -1.75 0.13 -7.89
CA CYS A 62 -1.52 1.45 -7.30
C CYS A 62 -0.95 2.44 -8.32
N LEU A 63 0.02 2.01 -9.14
CA LEU A 63 0.58 2.83 -10.21
C LEU A 63 -0.48 3.25 -11.24
N MET A 64 -1.36 2.32 -11.65
CA MET A 64 -2.47 2.63 -12.55
C MET A 64 -3.46 3.61 -11.93
N TYR A 65 -3.75 3.47 -10.63
CA TYR A 65 -4.67 4.36 -9.91
C TYR A 65 -4.09 5.74 -9.70
N ARG A 66 -2.78 5.84 -9.49
CA ARG A 66 -2.04 7.10 -9.45
C ARG A 66 -2.20 7.88 -10.74
N ASP A 67 -2.12 7.23 -11.90
CA ASP A 67 -2.34 7.86 -13.20
C ASP A 67 -3.77 8.40 -13.37
N VAL A 68 -4.77 7.71 -12.81
CA VAL A 68 -6.14 8.22 -12.76
C VAL A 68 -6.25 9.42 -11.83
N CYS A 69 -5.65 9.37 -10.64
CA CYS A 69 -5.67 10.45 -9.65
C CYS A 69 -4.98 11.73 -10.13
N ASN A 70 -3.95 11.60 -10.97
CA ASN A 70 -3.20 12.71 -11.59
C ASN A 70 -4.03 13.54 -12.58
N LYS A 71 -5.16 13.02 -13.07
CA LYS A 71 -6.03 13.77 -13.97
C LYS A 71 -6.71 14.91 -13.19
N PRO A 72 -6.73 16.15 -13.74
CA PRO A 72 -7.26 17.32 -13.04
C PRO A 72 -8.75 17.19 -12.70
N ASP A 73 -9.51 16.49 -13.53
CA ASP A 73 -10.95 16.32 -13.39
C ASP A 73 -11.37 15.09 -12.56
N THR A 74 -10.41 14.34 -12.01
CA THR A 74 -10.73 13.18 -11.16
C THR A 74 -11.32 13.68 -9.83
N PRO A 75 -12.58 13.34 -9.51
CA PRO A 75 -13.21 13.78 -8.27
C PRO A 75 -12.53 13.17 -7.04
N ASP A 76 -12.54 13.89 -5.92
CA ASP A 76 -11.97 13.40 -4.66
C ASP A 76 -12.69 12.16 -4.12
N SER A 77 -13.98 11.95 -4.45
CA SER A 77 -14.67 10.70 -4.15
C SER A 77 -14.02 9.52 -4.88
N LYS A 78 -13.78 9.67 -6.19
CA LYS A 78 -13.11 8.64 -6.99
C LYS A 78 -11.69 8.36 -6.52
N ARG A 79 -10.93 9.37 -6.11
CA ARG A 79 -9.58 9.18 -5.54
C ARG A 79 -9.62 8.34 -4.25
N ARG A 80 -10.65 8.53 -3.43
CA ARG A 80 -10.88 7.76 -2.21
C ARG A 80 -11.32 6.33 -2.52
N ASP A 81 -12.22 6.15 -3.47
CA ASP A 81 -12.68 4.82 -3.88
C ASP A 81 -11.51 3.97 -4.41
N LEU A 82 -10.64 4.55 -5.24
CA LEU A 82 -9.44 3.87 -5.77
C LEU A 82 -8.45 3.50 -4.66
N PHE A 83 -8.23 4.39 -3.69
CA PHE A 83 -7.39 4.08 -2.54
C PHE A 83 -7.99 2.95 -1.70
N GLN A 84 -9.28 3.02 -1.37
CA GLN A 84 -9.96 1.98 -0.59
C GLN A 84 -9.88 0.61 -1.26
N ASP A 85 -10.10 0.58 -2.57
CA ASP A 85 -10.02 -0.65 -3.36
C ASP A 85 -8.61 -1.27 -3.31
N ALA A 86 -7.55 -0.48 -3.48
CA ALA A 86 -6.18 -0.97 -3.32
C ALA A 86 -5.82 -1.35 -1.87
N ALA A 87 -6.32 -0.59 -0.88
CA ALA A 87 -6.07 -0.84 0.53
C ALA A 87 -6.74 -2.15 1.01
N ILE A 88 -7.95 -2.45 0.53
CA ILE A 88 -8.65 -3.70 0.84
C ILE A 88 -7.88 -4.89 0.31
N ASP A 89 -7.41 -4.83 -0.94
CA ASP A 89 -6.59 -5.90 -1.52
C ASP A 89 -5.31 -6.10 -0.72
N PHE A 90 -4.61 -5.01 -0.39
CA PHE A 90 -3.38 -5.07 0.42
C PHE A 90 -3.60 -5.71 1.79
N ILE A 91 -4.65 -5.30 2.52
CA ILE A 91 -5.00 -5.89 3.83
C ILE A 91 -5.34 -7.38 3.67
N ALA A 92 -6.12 -7.74 2.64
CA ALA A 92 -6.50 -9.12 2.39
C ALA A 92 -5.28 -10.01 2.08
N THR A 93 -4.35 -9.55 1.25
CA THR A 93 -3.09 -10.25 0.96
C THR A 93 -2.23 -10.38 2.21
N CYS A 94 -2.06 -9.30 2.98
CA CYS A 94 -1.29 -9.35 4.24
C CYS A 94 -1.83 -10.40 5.22
N ARG A 95 -3.16 -10.46 5.39
CA ARG A 95 -3.80 -11.44 6.29
C ARG A 95 -3.79 -12.86 5.74
N THR A 96 -3.91 -13.03 4.42
CA THR A 96 -3.92 -14.37 3.80
C THR A 96 -2.57 -15.06 3.90
N HIS A 97 -1.48 -14.30 3.86
CA HIS A 97 -0.11 -14.81 3.89
C HIS A 97 0.63 -14.53 5.20
N ASP A 98 -0.10 -14.13 6.26
CA ASP A 98 0.45 -13.84 7.59
C ASP A 98 1.64 -12.85 7.57
N ILE A 99 1.58 -11.82 6.71
CA ILE A 99 2.65 -10.83 6.53
C ILE A 99 2.59 -9.76 7.62
N LEU A 100 1.43 -9.10 7.75
CA LEU A 100 1.20 -8.02 8.71
C LEU A 100 -0.22 -8.14 9.29
N ASP A 101 -0.35 -7.81 10.57
CA ASP A 101 -1.64 -7.71 11.26
C ASP A 101 -2.10 -6.24 11.25
N ILE A 102 -2.83 -5.89 10.18
CA ILE A 102 -3.37 -4.55 9.89
C ILE A 102 -4.88 -4.64 9.70
#